data_AF-A0A7S0LNE6-F1
#
_entry.id   AF-A0A7S0LNE6-F1
#
_cell.length_a   1.000
_cell.length_b   1.000
_cell.length_c   1.000
_cell.angle_alpha   90.00
_cell.angle_beta   90.00
_cell.angle_gamma   90.00
#
_symmetry.space_group_name_H-M   'P 1'
#
loop_
_entity.id
_entity.type
_entity.pdbx_description
1 polymer ?
#
loop_
_entity_poly.entity_id
_entity_poly.type
_entity_poly.pdbx_seq_one_letter_code
_entity_poly.pdbx_strand_id
1 'polypeptide(L)'
;ASGNALLEDELSAIEQRRQRKLAESALAESFLREPLDQAFVSRVASTCHVEAPAVCAIVGGLVASEVIKVLSAKEPPINNLLLYDGASTIDAAGVVARFGPSLRCPWGLDRGTPRAVSEAS
;
A
#
# COMPACT_ATOMS: atom_id res chain seq x y z
N ALA A 1 11.27 -0.60 37.28
CA ALA A 1 9.81 -0.82 37.11
C ALA A 1 9.11 0.29 36.33
N SER A 2 9.54 1.56 36.42
CA SER A 2 8.84 2.69 35.76
C SER A 2 9.01 2.82 34.23
N GLY A 3 10.01 2.14 33.63
CA GLY A 3 10.32 2.28 32.20
C GLY A 3 9.39 1.53 31.24
N ASN A 4 8.85 0.38 31.65
CA ASN A 4 7.93 -0.40 30.79
C ASN A 4 6.56 0.27 30.65
N ALA A 5 6.04 0.85 31.72
CA ALA A 5 4.70 1.47 31.71
C ALA A 5 4.62 2.68 30.75
N LEU A 6 5.70 3.47 30.64
CA LEU A 6 5.75 4.60 29.71
C LEU A 6 5.79 4.14 28.24
N LEU A 7 6.49 3.05 27.95
CA LEU A 7 6.52 2.47 26.60
C LEU A 7 5.17 1.86 26.21
N GLU A 8 4.48 1.22 27.15
CA GLU A 8 3.13 0.66 26.93
C GLU A 8 2.10 1.76 26.67
N ASP A 9 2.16 2.88 27.39
CA ASP A 9 1.32 4.05 27.14
C ASP A 9 1.59 4.67 25.76
N GLU A 10 2.86 4.82 25.36
CA GLU A 10 3.21 5.33 24.02
C GLU A 10 2.76 4.39 22.90
N LEU A 11 2.95 3.08 23.06
CA LEU A 11 2.47 2.06 22.11
C LEU A 11 0.94 2.11 21.97
N SER A 12 0.22 2.25 23.08
CA SER A 12 -1.24 2.35 23.05
C SER A 12 -1.72 3.62 22.32
N ALA A 13 -1.01 4.75 22.51
CA ALA A 13 -1.31 6.01 21.84
C ALA A 13 -1.02 5.93 20.33
N ILE A 14 0.04 5.22 19.94
CA ILE A 14 0.38 4.95 18.54
C ILE A 14 -0.72 4.08 17.89
N GLU A 15 -1.16 3.01 18.57
CA GLU A 15 -2.20 2.11 18.05
C GLU A 15 -3.56 2.80 17.92
N GLN A 16 -3.94 3.64 18.89
CA GLN A 16 -5.16 4.45 18.78
C GLN A 16 -5.09 5.46 17.63
N ARG A 17 -3.91 6.06 17.40
CA ARG A 17 -3.69 6.98 16.28
C ARG A 17 -3.73 6.25 14.94
N ARG A 18 -3.23 5.01 14.89
CA ARG A 18 -3.35 4.10 13.74
C ARG A 18 -4.81 3.79 13.46
N GLN A 19 -5.57 3.36 14.47
CA GLN A 19 -6.98 2.97 14.33
C GLN A 19 -7.86 4.14 13.88
N ARG A 20 -7.63 5.34 14.42
CA ARG A 20 -8.33 6.55 13.96
C ARG A 20 -8.05 6.83 12.49
N LYS A 21 -6.79 6.77 12.05
CA LYS A 21 -6.42 7.00 10.64
C LYS A 21 -6.97 5.93 9.71
N LEU A 22 -7.02 4.68 10.13
CA LEU A 22 -7.62 3.58 9.37
C LEU A 22 -9.12 3.80 9.18
N ALA A 23 -9.82 4.19 10.25
CA ALA A 23 -11.24 4.52 10.21
C ALA A 23 -11.54 5.76 9.33
N GLU A 24 -10.72 6.82 9.44
CA GLU A 24 -10.85 8.04 8.63
C GLU A 24 -10.58 7.78 7.14
N SER A 25 -9.65 6.88 6.83
CA SER A 25 -9.23 6.62 5.44
C SER A 25 -10.08 5.55 4.75
N ALA A 26 -11.06 4.94 5.44
CA ALA A 26 -11.80 3.77 4.98
C ALA A 26 -10.88 2.62 4.48
N LEU A 27 -9.66 2.56 5.03
CA LEU A 27 -8.68 1.53 4.69
C LEU A 27 -8.93 0.34 5.60
N ALA A 28 -9.30 -0.80 5.02
CA ALA A 28 -9.35 -2.06 5.75
C ALA A 28 -7.93 -2.41 6.25
N GLU A 29 -7.83 -3.06 7.42
CA GLU A 29 -6.57 -3.59 7.96
C GLU A 29 -5.81 -4.50 6.97
N SER A 30 -6.51 -5.00 5.94
CA SER A 30 -5.98 -5.79 4.84
C SER A 30 -5.20 -4.99 3.79
N PHE A 31 -4.98 -3.68 3.97
CA PHE A 31 -4.17 -2.87 3.05
C PHE A 31 -2.75 -3.42 2.91
N LEU A 32 -2.16 -3.85 4.03
CA LEU A 32 -1.01 -4.75 4.01
C LEU A 32 -1.58 -6.14 4.30
N ARG A 33 -1.43 -7.07 3.34
CA ARG A 33 -1.99 -8.43 3.46
C ARG A 33 -1.44 -9.19 4.69
N GLU A 34 -0.32 -8.75 5.22
CA GLU A 34 0.30 -9.25 6.45
C GLU A 34 0.24 -8.21 7.58
N PRO A 35 0.12 -8.65 8.85
CA PRO A 35 0.16 -7.75 9.99
C PRO A 35 1.49 -6.99 10.06
N LEU A 36 1.42 -5.72 10.47
CA LEU A 36 2.58 -4.87 10.75
C LEU A 36 3.26 -5.30 12.06
N ASP A 37 3.87 -6.48 12.05
CA ASP A 37 4.60 -7.02 13.19
C ASP A 37 6.11 -6.68 13.12
N GLN A 38 6.84 -7.03 14.19
CA GLN A 38 8.28 -6.79 14.24
C GLN A 38 9.04 -7.57 13.15
N ALA A 39 8.52 -8.72 12.73
CA ALA A 39 9.13 -9.52 11.67
C ALA A 39 9.01 -8.81 10.32
N PHE A 40 7.86 -8.23 10.00
CA PHE A 40 7.64 -7.38 8.83
C PHE A 40 8.61 -6.19 8.82
N VAL A 41 8.66 -5.42 9.91
CA VAL A 41 9.53 -4.24 10.00
C VAL A 41 11.01 -4.63 9.83
N SER A 42 11.45 -5.71 10.46
CA SER A 42 12.82 -6.22 10.31
C SER A 42 13.13 -6.65 8.87
N ARG A 43 12.17 -7.31 8.20
CA ARG A 43 12.30 -7.73 6.80
C ARG A 43 12.43 -6.53 5.89
N VAL A 44 11.54 -5.53 6.02
CA VAL A 44 11.61 -4.29 5.22
C VAL A 44 12.92 -3.56 5.49
N ALA A 45 13.33 -3.39 6.74
CA ALA A 45 14.58 -2.71 7.08
C ALA A 45 15.82 -3.43 6.51
N SER A 46 15.80 -4.76 6.44
CA SER A 46 16.90 -5.55 5.88
C SER A 46 16.91 -5.61 4.36
N THR A 47 15.80 -5.36 3.67
CA THR A 47 15.70 -5.48 2.20
C THR A 47 15.52 -4.14 1.47
N CYS A 48 15.15 -3.06 2.15
CA CYS A 48 14.81 -1.79 1.51
C CYS A 48 15.94 -1.11 0.72
N HIS A 49 17.20 -1.49 0.98
CA HIS A 49 18.37 -0.95 0.30
C HIS A 49 18.75 -1.73 -0.97
N VAL A 50 18.06 -2.84 -1.26
CA VAL A 50 18.38 -3.73 -2.37
C VAL A 50 17.50 -3.38 -3.58
N GLU A 51 18.14 -3.04 -4.69
CA GLU A 51 17.48 -2.94 -5.99
C GLU A 51 17.52 -4.30 -6.70
N ALA A 52 16.46 -5.10 -6.55
CA ALA A 52 16.37 -6.40 -7.18
C ALA A 52 15.91 -6.27 -8.66
N PRO A 53 16.67 -6.75 -9.66
CA PRO A 53 16.32 -6.58 -11.08
C PRO A 53 14.93 -7.12 -11.47
N ALA A 54 14.51 -8.23 -10.84
CA ALA A 54 13.17 -8.79 -11.05
C ALA A 54 12.06 -7.85 -10.57
N VAL A 55 12.25 -7.21 -9.41
CA VAL A 55 11.29 -6.24 -8.86
C VAL A 55 11.24 -4.99 -9.75
N CYS A 56 12.38 -4.49 -10.22
CA CYS A 56 12.43 -3.37 -11.15
C CYS A 56 11.71 -3.65 -12.46
N ALA A 57 11.85 -4.86 -13.02
CA ALA A 57 11.15 -5.25 -14.25
C ALA A 57 9.63 -5.29 -14.05
N ILE A 58 9.16 -5.86 -12.93
CA ILE A 58 7.73 -5.95 -12.61
C ILE A 58 7.14 -4.56 -12.36
N VAL A 59 7.73 -3.80 -11.44
CA VAL A 59 7.25 -2.44 -11.11
C VAL A 59 7.37 -1.52 -12.33
N GLY A 60 8.45 -1.61 -13.09
CA GLY A 60 8.64 -0.86 -14.33
C GLY A 60 7.58 -1.16 -15.37
N GLY A 61 7.20 -2.42 -15.56
CA GLY A 61 6.11 -2.82 -16.45
C GLY A 61 4.76 -2.27 -16.00
N LEU A 62 4.45 -2.38 -14.69
CA LEU A 62 3.22 -1.83 -14.11
C LEU A 62 3.14 -0.31 -14.30
N VAL A 63 4.19 0.41 -13.95
CA VAL A 63 4.25 1.88 -14.11
C VAL A 63 4.17 2.29 -15.59
N ALA A 64 4.86 1.58 -16.49
CA ALA A 64 4.79 1.88 -17.92
C ALA A 64 3.37 1.71 -18.48
N SER A 65 2.66 0.66 -18.06
CA SER A 65 1.25 0.45 -18.43
C SER A 65 0.38 1.63 -18.00
N GLU A 66 0.56 2.13 -16.77
CA GLU A 66 -0.20 3.29 -16.28
C GLU A 66 0.11 4.59 -17.03
N VAL A 67 1.37 4.80 -17.42
CA VAL A 67 1.74 5.93 -18.30
C VAL A 67 1.02 5.83 -19.64
N ILE A 68 0.94 4.63 -20.23
CA ILE A 68 0.20 4.41 -21.48
C ILE A 68 -1.30 4.69 -21.29
N LYS A 69 -1.90 4.27 -20.17
CA LYS A 69 -3.31 4.55 -19.86
C LYS A 69 -3.58 6.06 -19.78
N VAL A 70 -2.70 6.81 -19.10
CA VAL A 70 -2.78 8.28 -19.03
C VAL A 70 -2.67 8.92 -20.42
N LEU A 71 -1.67 8.52 -21.22
CA LEU A 71 -1.43 9.11 -22.54
C LEU A 71 -2.51 8.75 -23.57
N SER A 72 -3.03 7.53 -23.51
CA SER A 72 -4.03 7.04 -24.47
C SER A 72 -5.46 7.50 -24.12
N ALA A 73 -5.72 7.85 -22.86
CA ALA A 73 -7.05 8.18 -22.33
C ALA A 73 -8.13 7.11 -22.61
N LYS A 74 -7.71 5.86 -22.85
CA LYS A 74 -8.63 4.74 -23.15
C LYS A 74 -9.15 4.05 -21.90
N GLU A 75 -8.30 3.94 -20.88
CA GLU A 75 -8.58 3.25 -19.64
C GLU A 75 -8.25 4.16 -18.44
N PRO A 76 -9.00 4.06 -17.34
CA PRO A 76 -8.70 4.83 -16.15
C PRO A 76 -7.39 4.34 -15.52
N PRO A 77 -6.41 5.22 -15.28
CA PRO A 77 -5.19 4.84 -14.58
C PRO A 77 -5.44 4.61 -13.09
N ILE A 78 -4.52 3.89 -12.47
CA ILE A 78 -4.41 3.69 -11.02
C ILE A 78 -4.34 5.04 -10.34
N ASN A 79 -5.22 5.24 -9.35
CA ASN A 79 -5.30 6.51 -8.63
C ASN A 79 -4.37 6.52 -7.40
N ASN A 80 -3.16 6.99 -7.67
CA ASN A 80 -2.09 7.49 -6.80
C ASN A 80 -1.21 6.50 -6.02
N LEU A 81 -1.59 5.25 -5.80
CA LEU A 81 -0.69 4.32 -5.13
C LEU A 81 -0.74 2.89 -5.67
N LEU A 82 0.44 2.37 -5.96
CA LEU A 82 0.71 0.96 -6.18
C LEU A 82 1.82 0.52 -5.21
N LEU A 83 1.55 -0.50 -4.41
CA LEU A 83 2.53 -1.16 -3.56
C LEU A 83 2.78 -2.57 -4.07
N TYR A 84 4.05 -2.95 -4.16
CA TYR A 84 4.47 -4.27 -4.56
C TYR A 84 5.47 -4.81 -3.54
N ASP A 85 5.21 -6.02 -3.06
CA ASP A 85 6.07 -6.78 -2.16
C ASP A 85 6.62 -8.01 -2.91
N GLY A 86 7.89 -7.93 -3.30
CA GLY A 86 8.59 -9.03 -3.97
C GLY A 86 8.98 -10.19 -3.05
N ALA A 87 8.81 -10.06 -1.74
CA ALA A 87 9.06 -11.14 -0.77
C ALA A 87 7.80 -11.97 -0.48
N SER A 88 6.63 -11.52 -0.93
CA SER A 88 5.37 -12.22 -0.70
C SER A 88 5.31 -13.52 -1.51
N THR A 89 4.99 -14.62 -0.85
CA THR A 89 4.75 -15.94 -1.48
C THR A 89 3.30 -16.14 -1.90
N ILE A 90 2.42 -15.17 -1.62
CA ILE A 90 0.99 -15.22 -1.94
C ILE A 90 0.77 -14.65 -3.35
N ASP A 91 -0.11 -15.26 -4.14
CA ASP A 91 -0.45 -14.93 -5.55
C ASP A 91 -0.82 -13.46 -5.82
N ALA A 92 -0.96 -12.67 -4.76
CA ALA A 92 -1.21 -11.25 -4.84
C ALA A 92 -0.09 -10.49 -4.13
N ALA A 93 1.05 -10.41 -4.82
CA ALA A 93 2.29 -9.76 -4.39
C ALA A 93 2.21 -8.23 -4.29
N GLY A 94 1.02 -7.63 -4.34
CA GLY A 94 0.87 -6.18 -4.24
C GLY A 94 -0.57 -5.71 -4.12
N VAL A 95 -0.72 -4.46 -3.71
CA VAL A 95 -2.00 -3.77 -3.56
C VAL A 95 -1.99 -2.47 -4.36
N VAL A 96 -3.09 -2.22 -5.05
CA VAL A 96 -3.41 -0.91 -5.59
C VAL A 96 -4.39 -0.26 -4.63
N ALA A 97 -4.09 0.94 -4.18
CA ALA A 97 -5.00 1.69 -3.35
C ALA A 97 -4.87 3.16 -3.64
N ARG A 98 -5.60 3.93 -2.84
CA ARG A 98 -5.59 5.36 -2.95
C ARG A 98 -5.47 5.98 -1.57
N PHE A 99 -4.58 6.94 -1.47
CA PHE A 99 -4.51 7.81 -0.30
C PHE A 99 -5.13 9.18 -0.59
N GLY A 100 -5.84 9.73 0.39
CA GLY A 100 -6.37 11.09 0.34
C GLY A 100 -7.85 11.20 -0.09
N PRO A 101 -8.36 12.42 -0.31
CA PRO A 101 -9.77 12.67 -0.54
C PRO A 101 -10.25 12.04 -1.85
N SER A 102 -11.53 11.66 -1.94
CA SER A 102 -12.15 11.20 -3.19
C SER A 102 -12.09 12.28 -4.27
N LEU A 103 -11.85 11.88 -5.51
CA LEU A 103 -11.60 12.77 -6.65
C LEU A 103 -12.71 12.48 -7.64
N ARG A 104 -13.29 13.55 -8.16
CA ARG A 104 -14.14 13.46 -9.33
C ARG A 104 -13.22 13.37 -10.53
N CYS A 105 -13.13 12.17 -11.09
CA CYS A 105 -12.43 11.94 -12.33
C CYS A 105 -13.43 12.00 -13.49
N PRO A 106 -12.99 12.20 -14.74
CA PRO A 106 -13.88 12.17 -15.91
C PRO A 106 -14.71 10.87 -16.02
N TRP A 107 -14.20 9.78 -15.44
CA TRP A 107 -14.80 8.45 -15.37
C TRP A 107 -15.63 8.17 -14.10
N GLY A 108 -15.87 9.17 -13.24
CA GLY A 108 -16.73 9.05 -12.07
C GLY A 108 -16.07 9.44 -10.75
N LEU A 109 -16.81 9.25 -9.65
CA LEU A 109 -16.27 9.45 -8.31
C LEU A 109 -15.45 8.23 -7.92
N ASP A 110 -14.14 8.35 -8.03
CA ASP A 110 -13.26 7.32 -7.51
C ASP A 110 -13.12 7.51 -5.99
N ARG A 111 -13.42 6.45 -5.25
CA ARG A 111 -13.35 6.38 -3.79
C ARG A 111 -12.13 5.61 -3.29
N GLY A 112 -11.35 4.99 -4.18
CA GLY A 112 -10.09 4.36 -3.77
C GLY A 112 -10.22 3.03 -3.07
N THR A 113 -11.13 2.15 -3.49
CA THR A 113 -11.21 0.81 -2.88
C THR A 113 -9.92 0.04 -3.15
N PRO A 114 -9.22 -0.48 -2.12
CA PRO A 114 -8.02 -1.28 -2.32
C PRO A 114 -8.33 -2.53 -3.17
N ARG A 115 -7.45 -2.84 -4.13
CA ARG A 115 -7.56 -4.00 -5.03
C ARG A 115 -6.23 -4.73 -5.14
N ALA A 116 -6.26 -6.01 -5.47
CA ALA A 116 -5.02 -6.72 -5.77
C ALA A 116 -4.38 -6.15 -7.06
N VAL A 117 -3.04 -6.14 -7.14
CA VAL A 117 -2.35 -5.78 -8.40
C VAL A 117 -2.77 -6.68 -9.56
N SER A 118 -3.07 -7.96 -9.29
CA SER A 118 -3.61 -8.92 -10.26
C SER A 118 -5.00 -8.55 -10.81
N GLU A 119 -5.77 -7.74 -10.09
CA GLU A 119 -7.12 -7.30 -10.47
C GLU A 119 -7.14 -5.90 -11.09
N ALA A 120 -6.01 -5.19 -11.03
CA ALA A 120 -5.85 -3.82 -11.50
C ALA A 120 -5.12 -3.72 -12.87
N SER A 121 -4.58 -4.84 -13.35
CA SER A 121 -3.86 -4.97 -14.62
C SER A 121 -4.80 -5.26 -15.78
#